data_AF-A0A9J6D222-F1
#
_entry.id   AF-A0A9J6D222-F1
#
_cell.length_a   1.000
_cell.length_b   1.000
_cell.length_c   1.000
_cell.angle_alpha   90.00
_cell.angle_beta   90.00
_cell.angle_gamma   90.00
#
_symmetry.space_group_name_H-M   'P 1'
#
loop_
_entity.id
_entity.type
_entity.pdbx_description
1 polymer ?
#
loop_
_entity_poly.entity_id
_entity_poly.type
_entity_poly.pdbx_seq_one_letter_code
_entity_poly.pdbx_strand_id
1 'polypeptide(L)'
;MTGTISIPAAVEVLHFLNTQNTTSPEPPNIILCLLSSQPASQLARAELLNIGMPPEAYDSYLAPRDTVPGFRLAVINVRPESRGRITLRSSDPNEYPDIDLRLMEHPQDVRVAAQGKLV
;
A
#
# COMPACT_ATOMS: atom_id res chain seq x y z
N MET A 1 -12.51 22.84 7.94
CA MET A 1 -11.78 21.69 8.54
C MET A 1 -10.36 21.71 7.99
N THR A 2 -9.43 22.28 8.74
CA THR A 2 -8.00 22.41 8.39
C THR A 2 -7.21 21.83 9.55
N GLY A 3 -7.14 20.51 9.62
CA GLY A 3 -6.32 19.78 10.59
C GLY A 3 -5.50 18.73 9.87
N THR A 4 -4.53 18.12 10.56
CA THR A 4 -3.67 17.03 10.05
C THR A 4 -4.43 15.81 9.50
N ILE A 5 -5.74 15.72 9.71
CA ILE A 5 -6.63 14.69 9.14
C ILE A 5 -7.15 15.08 7.73
N SER A 6 -7.08 16.37 7.36
CA SER A 6 -7.51 16.84 6.03
C SER A 6 -6.59 16.35 4.91
N ILE A 7 -5.36 15.93 5.23
CA ILE A 7 -4.42 15.28 4.31
C ILE A 7 -4.21 13.86 4.83
N PRO A 8 -4.77 12.82 4.19
CA PRO A 8 -4.55 11.46 4.64
C PRO A 8 -3.05 11.14 4.62
N ALA A 9 -2.49 10.80 5.79
CA ALA A 9 -1.19 10.17 5.94
C ALA A 9 0.00 10.83 5.19
N ALA A 10 0.12 12.17 5.24
CA ALA A 10 1.20 12.90 4.58
C ALA A 10 1.31 12.66 3.06
N VAL A 11 0.17 12.39 2.41
CA VAL A 11 0.07 12.31 0.95
C VAL A 11 0.01 13.72 0.37
N GLU A 12 1.02 14.08 -0.42
CA GLU A 12 1.07 15.40 -1.07
C GLU A 12 0.34 15.42 -2.40
N VAL A 13 0.37 14.29 -3.11
CA VAL A 13 -0.16 14.17 -4.48
C VAL A 13 -0.84 12.83 -4.63
N LEU A 14 -2.03 12.88 -5.21
CA LEU A 14 -2.75 11.72 -5.74
C LEU A 14 -2.77 11.81 -7.26
N HIS A 15 -2.23 10.79 -7.92
CA HIS A 15 -2.29 10.67 -9.37
C HIS A 15 -2.98 9.37 -9.78
N PHE A 16 -3.86 9.47 -10.76
CA PHE A 16 -4.72 8.39 -11.19
C PHE A 16 -4.30 7.90 -12.57
N LEU A 17 -4.02 6.60 -12.70
CA LEU A 17 -3.46 6.01 -13.90
C LEU A 17 -4.22 4.76 -14.33
N ASN A 18 -4.08 4.43 -15.61
CA ASN A 18 -4.48 3.16 -16.18
C ASN A 18 -3.26 2.37 -16.63
N THR A 19 -3.16 1.11 -16.21
CA THR A 19 -2.22 0.16 -16.79
C THR A 19 -2.67 -0.29 -18.17
N GLN A 20 -1.73 -0.79 -19.00
CA GLN A 20 -2.06 -1.34 -20.33
C GLN A 20 -3.00 -2.57 -20.29
N ASN A 21 -3.15 -3.21 -19.12
CA ASN A 21 -3.97 -4.43 -18.98
C ASN A 21 -5.41 -4.15 -18.52
N THR A 22 -5.92 -2.91 -18.62
CA THR A 22 -7.32 -2.61 -18.31
C THR A 22 -8.24 -3.14 -19.41
N THR A 23 -9.06 -4.13 -19.09
CA THR A 23 -10.04 -4.74 -19.99
C THR A 23 -11.37 -3.98 -20.07
N SER A 24 -11.59 -2.98 -19.20
CA SER A 24 -12.83 -2.21 -19.11
C SER A 24 -12.59 -0.73 -19.47
N PRO A 25 -13.53 -0.04 -20.15
CA PRO A 25 -13.50 1.41 -20.38
C PRO A 25 -13.70 2.25 -19.10
N GLU A 26 -13.66 1.62 -17.93
CA GLU A 26 -13.91 2.21 -16.61
C GLU A 26 -12.73 3.03 -16.05
N PRO A 27 -12.96 3.88 -15.02
CA PRO A 27 -12.01 4.90 -14.54
C PRO A 27 -10.72 4.28 -13.91
N PRO A 28 -9.73 5.03 -13.39
CA PRO A 28 -8.32 4.60 -13.22
C PRO A 28 -8.14 3.34 -12.38
N ASN A 29 -7.24 2.41 -12.74
CA ASN A 29 -6.96 1.20 -11.96
C ASN A 29 -5.75 1.29 -11.02
N ILE A 30 -4.96 2.37 -11.10
CA ILE A 30 -3.88 2.69 -10.16
C ILE A 30 -4.10 4.08 -9.55
N ILE A 31 -3.84 4.17 -8.24
CA ILE A 31 -3.55 5.43 -7.56
C ILE A 31 -2.06 5.43 -7.19
N LEU A 32 -1.35 6.47 -7.61
CA LEU A 32 -0.03 6.82 -7.09
C LEU A 32 -0.20 7.87 -6.00
N CYS A 33 0.26 7.54 -4.79
CA CYS A 33 0.35 8.49 -3.69
C CYS A 33 1.81 8.89 -3.49
N LEU A 34 2.12 10.17 -3.60
CA LEU A 34 3.41 10.70 -3.18
C LEU A 34 3.38 11.00 -1.69
N LEU A 35 4.33 10.43 -0.95
CA LEU A 35 4.58 10.75 0.44
C LEU A 35 5.90 11.50 0.56
N SER A 36 5.87 12.65 1.24
CA SER A 36 7.04 13.51 1.53
C SER A 36 8.06 12.89 2.49
N SER A 37 7.98 11.59 2.77
CA SER A 37 8.90 10.91 3.68
C SER A 37 9.78 9.94 2.92
N GLN A 38 11.08 9.99 3.21
CA GLN A 38 11.97 8.91 2.84
C GLN A 38 11.75 7.71 3.79
N PRO A 39 11.71 6.47 3.25
CA PRO A 39 11.42 5.28 4.06
C PRO A 39 12.52 4.94 5.08
N ALA A 40 13.75 5.42 4.87
CA ALA A 40 14.87 5.20 5.78
C ALA A 40 14.89 6.16 6.99
N SER A 41 14.07 7.21 6.98
CA SER A 41 14.01 8.14 8.12
C SER A 41 13.50 7.46 9.39
N GLN A 42 13.98 7.94 10.53
CA GLN A 42 13.54 7.47 11.85
C GLN A 42 12.02 7.58 12.07
N LEU A 43 11.40 8.63 11.52
CA LEU A 43 9.94 8.81 11.56
C LEU A 43 9.21 7.74 10.75
N ALA A 44 9.72 7.43 9.54
CA ALA A 44 9.16 6.38 8.70
C ALA A 44 9.38 4.97 9.26
N ARG A 45 10.43 4.75 10.07
CA ARG A 45 10.68 3.45 10.71
C ARG A 45 9.50 3.02 11.57
N ALA A 46 9.04 3.89 12.47
CA ALA A 46 7.92 3.57 13.35
C ALA A 46 6.64 3.27 12.56
N GLU A 47 6.37 4.06 11.52
CA GLU A 47 5.25 3.84 10.59
C GLU A 47 5.34 2.47 9.91
N LEU A 48 6.47 2.14 9.30
CA LEU A 48 6.66 0.90 8.54
C LEU A 48 6.55 -0.35 9.43
N LEU A 49 7.10 -0.32 10.64
CA LEU A 49 6.96 -1.43 11.59
C LEU A 49 5.51 -1.61 12.05
N ASN A 50 4.78 -0.51 12.27
CA ASN A 50 3.38 -0.57 12.68
C ASN A 50 2.45 -1.13 11.60
N ILE A 51 2.81 -1.00 10.31
CA ILE A 51 2.07 -1.62 9.20
C ILE A 51 2.55 -3.04 8.87
N GLY A 52 3.40 -3.63 9.72
CA GLY A 52 3.80 -5.03 9.64
C GLY A 52 5.09 -5.30 8.84
N MET A 53 5.91 -4.28 8.55
CA MET A 53 7.25 -4.53 8.02
C MET A 53 8.10 -5.24 9.08
N PRO A 54 8.74 -6.39 8.74
CA PRO A 54 9.67 -7.04 9.66
C PRO A 54 10.85 -6.12 9.99
N PRO A 55 11.24 -5.98 11.28
CA PRO A 55 12.38 -5.16 11.67
C PRO A 55 13.67 -5.50 10.92
N GLU A 56 13.93 -6.79 10.69
CA GLU A 56 15.11 -7.27 9.99
C GLU A 56 15.11 -6.85 8.52
N ALA A 57 13.93 -6.83 7.88
CA ALA A 57 13.77 -6.36 6.50
C ALA A 57 14.01 -4.85 6.39
N TYR A 58 13.57 -4.09 7.39
CA TYR A 58 13.86 -2.66 7.48
C TYR A 58 15.35 -2.39 7.68
N ASP A 59 15.96 -3.01 8.68
CA ASP A 59 17.34 -2.74 9.09
C ASP A 59 18.34 -3.18 8.01
N SER A 60 18.04 -4.24 7.25
CA SER A 60 18.89 -4.73 6.16
C SER A 60 18.83 -3.90 4.88
N TYR A 61 17.67 -3.30 4.57
CA TYR A 61 17.45 -2.62 3.29
C TYR A 61 17.23 -1.11 3.43
N LEU A 62 16.35 -0.66 4.31
CA LEU A 62 15.97 0.75 4.39
C LEU A 62 16.92 1.54 5.28
N ALA A 63 17.23 1.05 6.48
CA ALA A 63 18.06 1.79 7.46
C ALA A 63 19.41 2.30 6.89
N PRO A 64 20.15 1.54 6.05
CA PRO A 64 21.42 2.02 5.48
C PRO A 64 21.28 3.22 4.53
N ARG A 65 20.06 3.60 4.13
CA ARG A 65 19.78 4.66 3.16
C ARG A 65 19.36 6.00 3.78
N ASP A 66 19.38 6.13 5.10
CA ASP A 66 18.91 7.34 5.81
C ASP A 66 19.71 8.62 5.43
N THR A 67 20.92 8.46 4.92
CA THR A 67 21.76 9.57 4.45
C THR A 67 21.35 10.13 3.08
N VAL A 68 20.43 9.48 2.36
CA VAL A 68 20.02 9.87 1.01
C VAL A 68 18.66 10.55 1.07
N PRO A 69 18.56 11.85 0.73
CA PRO A 69 17.27 12.51 0.61
C PRO A 69 16.39 11.80 -0.40
N GLY A 70 15.11 11.65 -0.09
CA GLY A 70 14.17 10.97 -0.96
C GLY A 70 12.72 11.15 -0.55
N PHE A 71 11.84 10.65 -1.39
CA PHE A 71 10.40 10.58 -1.17
C PHE A 71 9.94 9.15 -1.49
N ARG A 72 8.71 8.82 -1.08
CA ARG A 72 8.11 7.50 -1.35
C ARG A 72 6.94 7.66 -2.31
N LEU A 73 6.84 6.73 -3.26
CA LEU A 73 5.64 6.53 -4.06
C LEU A 73 4.95 5.25 -3.59
N ALA A 74 3.71 5.35 -3.15
CA ALA A 74 2.85 4.19 -2.92
C ALA A 74 1.99 3.96 -4.16
N VAL A 75 2.12 2.76 -4.75
CA VAL A 75 1.37 2.33 -5.92
C VAL A 75 0.24 1.44 -5.44
N ILE A 76 -1.00 1.86 -5.65
CA ILE A 76 -2.18 1.16 -5.14
C ILE A 76 -3.02 0.69 -6.32
N ASN A 77 -3.17 -0.63 -6.47
CA ASN A 77 -4.18 -1.19 -7.37
C ASN A 77 -5.55 -1.01 -6.72
N VAL A 78 -6.38 -0.13 -7.27
CA VAL A 78 -7.73 0.15 -6.75
C VAL A 78 -8.80 -0.80 -7.27
N ARG A 79 -8.42 -1.71 -8.19
CA ARG A 79 -9.28 -2.79 -8.68
C ARG A 79 -8.52 -4.11 -8.68
N PRO A 80 -8.24 -4.67 -7.49
CA PRO A 80 -7.73 -6.02 -7.42
C PRO A 80 -8.78 -6.99 -7.94
N GLU A 81 -8.36 -8.01 -8.67
CA GLU A 81 -9.19 -9.14 -9.09
C GLU A 81 -9.25 -10.23 -8.02
N SER A 82 -8.23 -10.34 -7.17
CA SER A 82 -8.23 -11.27 -6.03
C SER A 82 -9.41 -11.00 -5.09
N ARG A 83 -9.99 -12.07 -4.53
CA ARG A 83 -11.14 -12.02 -3.63
C ARG A 83 -10.85 -12.82 -2.36
N GLY A 84 -10.71 -12.11 -1.25
CA GLY A 84 -10.61 -12.71 0.07
C GLY A 84 -11.95 -13.12 0.67
N ARG A 85 -11.90 -13.70 1.86
CA ARG A 85 -13.07 -14.06 2.67
C ARG A 85 -12.83 -13.71 4.13
N ILE A 86 -13.89 -13.25 4.79
CA ILE A 86 -13.94 -13.07 6.23
C ILE A 86 -14.97 -14.05 6.78
N THR A 87 -14.59 -14.86 7.76
CA THR A 87 -15.47 -15.84 8.40
C THR A 87 -15.51 -15.58 9.90
N LEU A 88 -16.71 -15.46 10.47
CA LEU A 88 -16.86 -15.37 11.92
C LEU A 88 -16.52 -16.73 12.54
N ARG A 89 -15.67 -16.76 13.56
CA ARG A 89 -15.34 -17.99 14.30
C ARG A 89 -16.43 -18.40 15.28
N SER A 90 -17.13 -17.42 15.83
CA SER A 90 -18.28 -17.63 16.71
C SER A 90 -19.26 -16.45 16.61
N SER A 91 -20.34 -16.52 17.39
CA SER A 91 -21.28 -15.41 17.56
C SER A 91 -20.84 -14.38 18.60
N ASP A 92 -19.72 -14.60 19.31
CA ASP A 92 -19.19 -13.62 20.27
C ASP A 92 -18.54 -12.47 19.49
N PRO A 93 -19.03 -11.21 19.63
CA PRO A 93 -18.46 -10.07 18.92
C PRO A 93 -17.04 -9.70 19.38
N ASN A 94 -16.56 -10.23 20.51
CA ASN A 94 -15.19 -10.00 21.00
C ASN A 94 -14.18 -10.99 20.43
N GLU A 95 -14.65 -12.07 19.81
CA GLU A 95 -13.76 -13.01 19.13
C GLU A 95 -13.42 -12.49 17.74
N TYR A 96 -12.12 -12.35 17.45
CA TYR A 96 -11.69 -11.90 16.12
C TYR A 96 -12.18 -12.88 15.03
N PRO A 97 -12.52 -12.40 13.83
CA PRO A 97 -12.83 -13.29 12.71
C PRO A 97 -11.56 -13.92 12.12
N ASP A 98 -11.76 -14.95 11.30
CA ASP A 98 -10.75 -15.42 10.36
C ASP A 98 -10.77 -14.53 9.11
N ILE A 99 -9.61 -13.96 8.78
CA ILE A 99 -9.43 -13.08 7.62
C ILE A 99 -8.44 -13.75 6.66
N ASP A 100 -8.94 -14.19 5.52
CA ASP A 100 -8.13 -14.69 4.41
C ASP A 100 -8.21 -13.68 3.25
N LEU A 101 -7.19 -12.85 3.08
CA LEU A 101 -7.19 -11.79 2.08
C LEU A 101 -6.95 -12.29 0.65
N ARG A 102 -6.33 -13.47 0.50
CA ARG A 102 -5.90 -14.03 -0.80
C ARG A 102 -5.18 -13.01 -1.70
N LEU A 103 -4.33 -12.17 -1.11
CA LEU A 103 -3.61 -11.14 -1.84
C LEU A 103 -2.75 -11.78 -2.94
N MET A 104 -2.78 -11.18 -4.13
CA MET A 104 -1.99 -11.62 -5.30
C MET A 104 -2.33 -13.04 -5.81
N GLU A 105 -3.45 -13.62 -5.38
CA GLU A 105 -3.91 -14.93 -5.88
C GLU A 105 -4.26 -14.85 -7.37
N HIS A 106 -4.94 -13.78 -7.79
CA HIS A 106 -5.25 -13.58 -9.20
C HIS A 106 -4.03 -13.03 -9.95
N PRO A 107 -3.60 -13.66 -11.06
CA PRO A 107 -2.36 -13.28 -11.75
C PRO A 107 -2.38 -11.85 -12.30
N GLN A 108 -3.56 -11.29 -12.53
CA GLN A 108 -3.69 -9.90 -12.98
C GLN A 108 -3.18 -8.90 -11.93
N ASP A 109 -3.36 -9.17 -10.64
CA ASP A 109 -2.94 -8.25 -9.58
C ASP A 109 -1.42 -8.14 -9.53
N VAL A 110 -0.74 -9.26 -9.75
CA VAL A 110 0.72 -9.30 -9.87
C VAL A 110 1.19 -8.51 -11.10
N ARG A 111 0.51 -8.64 -12.25
CA ARG A 111 0.86 -7.90 -13.47
C ARG A 111 0.67 -6.39 -13.29
N VAL A 112 -0.44 -5.97 -12.71
CA VAL A 112 -0.74 -4.56 -12.42
C VAL A 112 0.29 -3.98 -11.44
N ALA A 113 0.62 -4.72 -10.38
CA ALA A 113 1.65 -4.32 -9.42
C ALA A 113 3.04 -4.17 -10.06
N ALA A 114 3.41 -5.08 -10.98
CA ALA A 114 4.66 -4.99 -11.72
C ALA A 114 4.71 -3.79 -12.67
N GLN A 115 3.61 -3.50 -13.36
CA GLN A 115 3.51 -2.34 -14.28
C GLN A 115 3.54 -1.01 -13.53
N GLY A 116 2.89 -0.93 -12.38
CA GLY A 116 2.89 0.29 -11.57
C GLY A 116 4.25 0.64 -10.95
N LYS A 117 5.22 -0.28 -10.98
CA LYS A 117 6.59 -0.07 -10.50
C LYS A 117 7.46 0.78 -11.46
N LEU A 118 6.97 1.09 -12.65
CA LEU A 118 7.72 1.67 -13.77
C LEU A 118 7.08 2.94 -14.38
N VAL A 119 6.21 3.63 -13.64
CA VAL A 119 5.76 4.97 -14.05
C VAL A 119 6.64 6.03 -13.40
#